data_AF-A0A7K2XDS4-F1
#
_entry.id   AF-A0A7K2XDS4-F1
#
_cell.length_a   1.000
_cell.length_b   1.000
_cell.length_c   1.000
_cell.angle_alpha   90.00
_cell.angle_beta   90.00
_cell.angle_gamma   90.00
#
_symmetry.space_group_name_H-M   'P 1'
#
loop_
_entity.id
_entity.type
_entity.pdbx_description
1 polymer ?
#
loop_
_entity_poly.entity_id
_entity_poly.type
_entity_poly.pdbx_seq_one_letter_code
_entity_poly.pdbx_strand_id
1 'polypeptide(L)' 'GVSFMDSSGINVLITAHRQIDAAGGKLHIAAANEAVLRVLTLVGVDTFIPCHPTTRQALSA' A
#
# COMPACT_ATOMS: atom_id res chain seq x y z
N GLY A 1 -4.65 -0.50 -14.45
CA GLY A 1 -3.81 -0.48 -13.22
C GLY A 1 -3.37 0.93 -12.94
N VAL A 2 -2.90 1.21 -11.72
CA VAL A 2 -2.36 2.52 -11.34
C VAL A 2 -0.97 2.68 -11.97
N SER A 3 -0.74 3.77 -12.70
CA SER A 3 0.52 4.04 -13.39
C SER A 3 1.43 5.03 -12.64
N PHE A 4 0.87 5.86 -11.77
CA PHE A 4 1.57 6.92 -11.05
C PHE A 4 0.90 7.19 -9.70
N MET A 5 1.69 7.69 -8.74
CA MET A 5 1.22 8.13 -7.43
C MET A 5 2.04 9.33 -6.97
N ASP A 6 1.35 10.35 -6.46
CA ASP A 6 1.97 11.53 -5.84
C ASP A 6 1.72 11.56 -4.32
N SER A 7 2.07 12.67 -3.69
CA SER A 7 1.90 12.88 -2.25
C SER A 7 0.44 12.77 -1.79
N SER A 8 -0.54 13.11 -2.63
CA SER A 8 -1.95 12.99 -2.29
C SER A 8 -2.39 11.52 -2.21
N GLY A 9 -1.95 10.69 -3.18
CA GLY A 9 -2.19 9.25 -3.16
C GLY A 9 -1.54 8.56 -1.96
N ILE A 10 -0.32 8.96 -1.62
CA ILE A 10 0.37 8.47 -0.42
C ILE A 10 -0.39 8.85 0.86
N ASN A 11 -0.85 10.09 0.97
CA ASN A 11 -1.60 10.53 2.15
C ASN A 11 -2.91 9.74 2.31
N VAL A 12 -3.60 9.41 1.21
CA VAL A 12 -4.78 8.54 1.23
C VAL A 12 -4.45 7.16 1.82
N LEU A 13 -3.34 6.54 1.40
CA LEU A 13 -2.91 5.24 1.94
C LEU A 13 -2.59 5.31 3.43
N ILE A 14 -1.92 6.37 3.89
CA ILE A 14 -1.60 6.59 5.30
C ILE A 14 -2.88 6.74 6.13
N THR A 15 -3.82 7.57 5.67
CA THR A 15 -5.10 7.76 6.35
C THR A 15 -5.90 6.47 6.41
N ALA A 16 -5.97 5.73 5.31
CA ALA A 16 -6.67 4.44 5.26
C ALA A 16 -6.05 3.42 6.22
N HIS A 17 -4.71 3.31 6.24
CA HIS A 17 -4.00 2.41 7.15
C HIS A 17 -4.33 2.73 8.61
N ARG A 18 -4.28 4.01 9.01
CA ARG A 18 -4.61 4.44 10.39
C ARG A 18 -6.05 4.11 10.77
N GLN A 19 -7.01 4.30 9.87
CA GLN A 19 -8.41 3.99 10.13
C GLN A 19 -8.65 2.49 10.28
N ILE A 20 -8.02 1.68 9.41
CA ILE A 20 -8.15 0.23 9.43
C ILE A 20 -7.45 -0.36 10.65
N ASP A 21 -6.26 0.13 10.99
CA ASP A 21 -5.50 -0.28 12.19
C ASP A 21 -6.27 0.04 13.48
N ALA A 22 -6.87 1.23 13.57
CA ALA A 22 -7.74 1.60 14.69
C ALA A 22 -8.98 0.70 14.82
N ALA A 23 -9.43 0.08 13.72
CA ALA A 23 -10.51 -0.89 13.70
C ALA A 23 -10.04 -2.35 13.89
N GLY A 24 -8.74 -2.58 14.11
CA GLY A 24 -8.14 -3.92 14.25
C GLY A 24 -8.06 -4.70 12.94
N GLY A 25 -8.20 -4.03 11.80
CA GLY A 25 -8.09 -4.63 10.47
C GLY A 25 -6.65 -4.60 9.93
N LYS A 26 -6.47 -5.17 8.74
CA LYS A 26 -5.21 -5.12 8.00
C LYS A 26 -5.41 -4.51 6.62
N LEU A 27 -4.45 -3.69 6.19
CA LEU A 27 -4.40 -3.12 4.84
C LEU A 27 -3.17 -3.66 4.12
N HIS A 28 -3.37 -4.11 2.87
CA HIS A 28 -2.32 -4.66 2.02
C HIS A 28 -2.42 -4.05 0.63
N ILE A 29 -1.26 -3.84 -0.01
CA ILE A 29 -1.17 -3.44 -1.42
C ILE A 29 -0.86 -4.69 -2.24
N ALA A 30 -1.53 -4.86 -3.38
CA ALA A 30 -1.34 -5.99 -4.27
C ALA A 30 -1.10 -5.53 -5.70
N ALA A 31 -0.18 -6.19 -6.41
CA ALA A 31 0.08 -5.99 -7.83
C ALA A 31 0.33 -4.53 -8.24
N ALA A 32 0.99 -3.76 -7.36
CA ALA A 32 1.52 -2.45 -7.71
C ALA A 32 2.61 -2.62 -8.77
N ASN A 33 2.66 -1.73 -9.75
CA ASN A 33 3.71 -1.74 -10.75
C ASN A 33 5.04 -1.22 -10.17
N GLU A 34 6.15 -1.44 -10.88
CA GLU A 34 7.49 -1.02 -10.45
C GLU A 34 7.59 0.48 -10.12
N ALA A 35 6.96 1.35 -10.93
CA ALA A 35 7.00 2.79 -10.71
C ALA A 35 6.32 3.19 -9.38
N VAL A 36 5.15 2.61 -9.10
CA VAL A 36 4.41 2.84 -7.86
C VAL A 36 5.14 2.22 -6.67
N LEU A 37 5.63 0.98 -6.80
CA LEU A 37 6.42 0.33 -5.74
C LEU A 37 7.63 1.16 -5.35
N ARG A 38 8.36 1.71 -6.33
CA ARG A 38 9.51 2.59 -6.06
C ARG A 38 9.12 3.84 -5.28
N VAL A 39 7.98 4.46 -5.59
CA VAL A 39 7.48 5.62 -4.81
C VAL A 39 7.09 5.19 -3.39
N LEU A 40 6.38 4.07 -3.24
CA LEU A 40 5.98 3.54 -1.94
C LEU A 40 7.20 3.25 -1.05
N THR A 41 8.22 2.58 -1.58
CA THR A 41 9.47 2.30 -0.86
C THR A 41 10.27 3.56 -0.56
N LEU A 42 10.32 4.52 -1.50
CA LEU A 42 11.02 5.78 -1.27
C LEU A 42 10.42 6.59 -0.11
N VAL A 43 9.11 6.56 0.05
CA VAL A 43 8.40 7.22 1.16
C VAL A 43 8.32 6.33 2.40
N GLY A 44 8.69 5.04 2.30
CA GLY A 44 8.67 4.07 3.38
C GLY A 44 7.27 3.52 3.69
N VAL A 45 6.30 3.66 2.79
CA VAL A 45 4.93 3.14 2.96
C VAL A 45 4.91 1.61 3.09
N ASP A 46 5.80 0.94 2.36
CA ASP A 46 5.99 -0.50 2.37
C ASP A 46 6.40 -1.06 3.74
N THR A 47 6.93 -0.23 4.64
CA THR A 47 7.33 -0.63 6.00
C THR A 47 6.14 -0.86 6.94
N PHE A 48 4.98 -0.28 6.65
CA PHE A 48 3.77 -0.41 7.47
C PHE A 48 2.52 -0.87 6.69
N ILE A 49 2.53 -0.78 5.35
CA ILE A 49 1.53 -1.40 4.48
C ILE A 49 2.22 -2.47 3.64
N PRO A 50 2.07 -3.76 3.96
CA PRO A 50 2.73 -4.83 3.21
C PRO A 50 2.30 -4.85 1.75
N CYS A 51 3.30 -4.87 0.86
CA CYS A 51 3.12 -4.91 -0.58
C CYS A 51 3.36 -6.33 -1.11
N HIS A 52 2.43 -6.83 -1.93
CA HIS A 52 2.45 -8.19 -2.46
C HIS A 52 2.41 -8.17 -4.00
N PRO A 53 3.16 -9.07 -4.67
CA PRO A 53 3.12 -9.20 -6.13
C PRO A 53 1.72 -9.51 -6.69
N THR A 54 0.87 -10.21 -5.93
CA THR A 54 -0.47 -10.61 -6.40
C THR A 54 -1.54 -10.44 -5.33
N THR A 55 -2.79 -10.25 -5.75
CA THR A 55 -3.94 -10.18 -4.85
C THR A 55 -4.11 -11.45 -4.02
N ARG A 56 -3.83 -12.62 -4.61
CA ARG A 56 -3.91 -13.90 -3.91
C ARG A 56 -2.94 -13.99 -2.73
N GLN A 57 -1.71 -13.51 -2.92
CA GLN A 57 -0.72 -13.46 -1.85
C GLN A 57 -1.15 -12.48 -0.75
N ALA A 58 -1.67 -11.30 -1.11
CA ALA A 58 -2.19 -10.34 -0.13
C ALA A 58 -3.36 -10.89 0.70
N LEU A 59 -4.25 -11.68 0.11
CA LEU A 59 -5.38 -12.30 0.82
C LEU A 59 -4.99 -13.45 1.73
N SER A 60 -3.78 -14.01 1.56
CA SER A 60 -3.30 -15.17 2.32
C SER A 60 -2.33 -14.79 3.46
N ALA A 61 -2.13 -13.50 3.73
CA ALA A 61 -1.21 -12.94 4.73
C ALA A 61 -1.92 -12.47 6.02
#